data_AF-A0A433D8X3-F1
#
_entry.id   AF-A0A433D8X3-F1
#
_cell.length_a   1.000
_cell.length_b   1.000
_cell.length_c   1.000
_cell.angle_alpha   90.00
_cell.angle_beta   90.00
_cell.angle_gamma   90.00
#
_symmetry.space_group_name_H-M   'P 1'
#
loop_
_entity.id
_entity.type
_entity.pdbx_description
1 polymer ?
#
loop_
_entity_poly.entity_id
_entity_poly.type
_entity_poly.pdbx_seq_one_letter_code
_entity_poly.pdbx_strand_id
1 'polypeptide(L)'
;MNTTTFKCKFDENLLGFVGKAVLENFDVEMEGIGGKDDEAITVEASKCGRTIITNDTDFLFTLNNEYGVIVLWGGIHNDNGMWQPLRCLKRMERQTAVLLLFKQNLREMERIRDERRCALASLSGRKSNQTLSVLKWEFIEPTDDQKKYFLKRREEKTLEALENARNNASASPTPITVSTELIPPQKTQDFSGSPLIPENTSESSKSACRAGYQGYPNRRIHNGDSDTRANSIDFNQIFISLSNSDFPFTVSF
;
A
#
# COMPACT_ATOMS: atom_id res chain seq x y z
N MET A 1 18.80 25.52 7.30
CA MET A 1 18.21 24.47 6.46
C MET A 1 16.71 24.57 6.64
N ASN A 2 15.94 24.86 5.59
CA ASN A 2 14.48 24.83 5.69
C ASN A 2 14.08 23.38 5.92
N THR A 3 13.53 23.09 7.09
CA THR A 3 12.94 21.79 7.41
C THR A 3 11.74 21.60 6.48
N THR A 4 11.83 20.63 5.57
CA THR A 4 10.74 20.31 4.64
C THR A 4 9.53 19.86 5.44
N THR A 5 8.41 20.55 5.28
CA THR A 5 7.19 20.28 6.06
C THR A 5 6.29 19.25 5.38
N PHE A 6 6.71 18.67 4.26
CA PHE A 6 5.96 17.68 3.51
C PHE A 6 5.66 16.44 4.36
N LYS A 7 4.39 16.20 4.63
CA LYS A 7 3.89 15.02 5.34
C LYS A 7 3.06 14.19 4.38
N CYS A 8 3.35 12.90 4.31
CA CYS A 8 2.61 11.99 3.45
C CYS A 8 2.16 10.73 4.19
N LYS A 9 1.18 10.06 3.60
CA LYS A 9 0.69 8.75 4.00
C LYS A 9 0.81 7.79 2.82
N PHE A 10 1.39 6.63 3.05
CA PHE A 10 1.57 5.60 2.04
C PHE A 10 0.52 4.52 2.15
N ASP A 11 0.01 4.05 1.02
CA ASP A 11 -0.74 2.79 0.95
C ASP A 11 0.13 1.58 1.40
N GLU A 12 -0.52 0.50 1.84
CA GLU A 12 0.05 -0.74 2.38
C GLU A 12 1.16 -1.32 1.50
N ASN A 13 0.94 -1.25 0.19
CA ASN A 13 1.87 -1.76 -0.80
C ASN A 13 3.16 -0.94 -0.92
N LEU A 14 3.27 0.18 -0.21
CA LEU A 14 4.39 1.12 -0.22
C LEU A 14 5.10 1.29 1.14
N LEU A 15 4.57 0.66 2.20
CA LEU A 15 5.01 0.86 3.59
C LEU A 15 6.45 0.41 3.87
N GLY A 16 6.91 -0.62 3.17
CA GLY A 16 8.26 -1.16 3.39
C GLY A 16 9.41 -0.33 2.81
N PHE A 17 9.13 0.82 2.18
CA PHE A 17 10.11 1.51 1.33
C PHE A 17 10.73 2.76 1.94
N VAL A 18 9.95 3.49 2.73
CA VAL A 18 10.40 4.76 3.33
C VAL A 18 10.72 4.51 4.79
N GLY A 19 11.84 3.83 5.01
CA GLY A 19 12.41 3.70 6.35
C GLY A 19 12.72 5.07 6.97
N LYS A 20 13.21 5.07 8.22
CA LYS A 20 13.53 6.24 9.08
C LYS A 20 14.35 7.38 8.46
N ALA A 21 14.86 7.24 7.23
CA ALA A 21 15.91 8.07 6.67
C ALA A 21 15.46 9.35 5.95
N VAL A 22 14.18 9.54 5.62
CA VAL A 22 13.80 10.64 4.71
C VAL A 22 12.78 11.63 5.28
N LEU A 23 11.79 11.21 6.07
CA LEU A 23 10.76 12.11 6.61
C LEU A 23 10.16 11.50 7.89
N GLU A 24 9.57 12.33 8.77
CA GLU A 24 8.65 11.90 9.83
C GLU A 24 7.37 11.32 9.19
N ASN A 25 7.52 10.17 8.53
CA ASN A 25 6.44 9.51 7.83
C ASN A 25 5.75 8.55 8.78
N PHE A 26 4.43 8.67 8.77
CA PHE A 26 3.54 7.87 9.59
C PHE A 26 2.80 6.90 8.68
N ASP A 27 2.81 5.67 9.13
CA ASP A 27 2.46 4.48 8.39
C ASP A 27 1.00 4.09 8.68
N VAL A 28 0.25 3.71 7.64
CA VAL A 28 -1.14 3.21 7.70
C VAL A 28 -1.22 1.97 8.60
N GLU A 29 -0.23 1.06 8.54
CA GLU A 29 -0.14 -0.09 9.43
C GLU A 29 0.18 0.34 10.87
N MET A 30 1.09 1.29 11.08
CA MET A 30 1.42 1.77 12.44
C MET A 30 0.22 2.46 13.12
N GLU A 31 -0.67 3.05 12.33
CA GLU A 31 -1.91 3.67 12.83
C GLU A 31 -3.08 2.67 12.96
N GLY A 32 -2.87 1.39 12.65
CA GLY A 32 -3.90 0.35 12.75
C GLY A 32 -5.07 0.55 11.79
N ILE A 33 -4.82 1.21 10.65
CA ILE A 33 -5.83 1.47 9.62
C ILE A 33 -5.61 0.62 8.36
N GLY A 34 -4.67 -0.31 8.37
CA GLY A 34 -4.52 -1.31 7.31
C GLY A 34 -5.80 -2.13 7.15
N GLY A 35 -6.22 -2.35 5.91
CA GLY A 35 -7.43 -3.07 5.50
C GLY A 35 -8.72 -2.26 5.61
N LYS A 36 -8.63 -0.95 5.93
CA LYS A 36 -9.81 -0.08 5.92
C LYS A 36 -10.13 0.39 4.51
N ASP A 37 -11.37 0.81 4.33
CA ASP A 37 -11.87 1.40 3.09
C ASP A 37 -11.11 2.68 2.71
N ASP A 38 -11.01 2.97 1.41
CA ASP A 38 -10.27 4.11 0.86
C ASP A 38 -10.77 5.45 1.42
N GLU A 39 -12.07 5.53 1.72
CA GLU A 39 -12.70 6.68 2.38
C GLU A 39 -12.10 6.91 3.78
N ALA A 40 -11.93 5.85 4.58
CA ALA A 40 -11.36 5.96 5.91
C ALA A 40 -9.89 6.40 5.87
N ILE A 41 -9.11 5.89 4.90
CA ILE A 41 -7.72 6.31 4.68
C ILE A 41 -7.68 7.80 4.32
N THR A 42 -8.58 8.24 3.45
CA THR A 42 -8.67 9.63 2.98
C THR A 42 -9.02 10.59 4.11
N VAL A 43 -10.05 10.27 4.89
CA VAL A 43 -10.48 11.07 6.06
C VAL A 43 -9.35 11.20 7.08
N GLU A 44 -8.65 10.10 7.37
CA GLU A 44 -7.55 10.12 8.34
C GLU A 44 -6.33 10.90 7.84
N ALA A 45 -5.98 10.76 6.55
CA ALA A 45 -4.92 11.54 5.94
C ALA A 45 -5.23 13.04 5.96
N SER A 46 -6.47 13.43 5.67
CA SER A 46 -6.94 14.81 5.76
C SER A 46 -6.84 15.36 7.20
N LYS A 47 -7.34 14.62 8.20
CA LYS A 47 -7.23 15.01 9.62
C LYS A 47 -5.79 15.22 10.07
N CYS A 48 -4.88 14.38 9.59
CA CYS A 48 -3.45 14.46 9.93
C CYS A 48 -2.66 15.46 9.08
N GLY A 49 -3.29 16.15 8.13
CA GLY A 49 -2.61 17.11 7.27
C GLY A 49 -1.65 16.51 6.25
N ARG A 50 -1.93 15.30 5.74
CA ARG A 50 -1.00 14.51 4.92
C ARG A 50 -1.48 14.29 3.50
N THR A 51 -0.55 14.36 2.55
CA THR A 51 -0.76 13.97 1.16
C THR A 51 -0.76 12.45 1.03
N ILE A 52 -1.71 11.88 0.29
CA ILE A 52 -1.76 10.43 0.06
C ILE A 52 -0.85 10.08 -1.11
N ILE A 53 -0.02 9.05 -0.96
CA ILE A 53 0.80 8.47 -2.03
C ILE A 53 0.45 6.99 -2.15
N THR A 54 -0.08 6.59 -3.30
CA THR A 54 -0.63 5.24 -3.51
C THR A 54 -0.31 4.71 -4.91
N ASN A 55 -0.30 3.38 -5.08
CA ASN A 55 -0.32 2.76 -6.41
C ASN A 55 -1.75 2.45 -6.89
N ASP A 56 -2.75 2.68 -6.03
CA ASP A 56 -4.14 2.41 -6.35
C ASP A 56 -4.74 3.57 -7.14
N THR A 57 -5.22 3.25 -8.35
CA THR A 57 -5.85 4.21 -9.25
C THR A 57 -7.27 4.59 -8.81
N ASP A 58 -7.87 3.86 -7.88
CA ASP A 58 -9.21 4.14 -7.40
C ASP A 58 -9.28 5.48 -6.64
N PHE A 59 -8.17 5.89 -6.02
CA PHE A 59 -7.98 7.21 -5.41
C PHE A 59 -8.06 8.38 -6.41
N LEU A 60 -8.07 8.13 -7.73
CA LEU A 60 -8.39 9.17 -8.71
C LEU A 60 -9.88 9.54 -8.71
N PHE A 61 -10.74 8.70 -8.16
CA PHE A 61 -12.20 8.84 -8.12
C PHE A 61 -12.75 8.95 -6.69
N THR A 62 -11.96 8.57 -5.68
CA THR A 62 -12.32 8.69 -4.27
C THR A 62 -12.40 10.17 -3.85
N LEU A 63 -13.01 10.40 -2.68
CA LEU A 63 -13.13 11.71 -2.03
C LEU A 63 -11.83 12.52 -2.11
N ASN A 64 -11.97 13.82 -2.35
CA ASN A 64 -10.85 14.75 -2.41
C ASN A 64 -10.16 14.82 -1.04
N ASN A 65 -8.92 14.32 -0.94
CA ASN A 65 -8.06 14.59 0.21
C ASN A 65 -7.72 16.08 0.25
N GLU A 66 -7.89 16.74 1.40
CA GLU A 66 -7.62 18.17 1.56
C GLU A 66 -6.17 18.58 1.28
N TYR A 67 -5.24 17.63 1.29
CA TYR A 67 -3.80 17.82 1.11
C TYR A 67 -3.27 17.15 -0.16
N GLY A 68 -4.17 16.83 -1.10
CA GLY A 68 -3.82 16.27 -2.40
C GLY A 68 -3.54 14.76 -2.38
N VAL A 69 -3.50 14.19 -3.57
CA VAL A 69 -3.31 12.75 -3.81
C VAL A 69 -2.29 12.58 -4.93
N ILE A 70 -1.34 11.67 -4.73
CA ILE A 70 -0.34 11.29 -5.72
C ILE A 70 -0.50 9.81 -6.02
N VAL A 71 -0.96 9.49 -7.22
CA VAL A 71 -1.08 8.10 -7.70
C VAL A 71 0.16 7.75 -8.50
N LEU A 72 0.91 6.76 -8.03
CA LEU A 72 2.11 6.25 -8.67
C LEU A 72 1.72 5.32 -9.82
N TRP A 73 2.24 5.62 -11.01
CA TRP A 73 1.97 4.91 -12.25
C TRP A 73 3.24 4.69 -13.05
N GLY A 74 3.12 3.96 -14.16
CA GLY A 74 4.20 3.79 -15.13
C GLY A 74 5.03 2.54 -14.89
N GLY A 75 6.29 2.61 -15.26
CA GLY A 75 7.17 1.44 -15.33
C GLY A 75 8.49 1.75 -16.02
N ILE A 76 9.22 0.70 -16.36
CA ILE A 76 10.52 0.81 -17.02
C ILE A 76 10.62 -0.23 -18.14
N HIS A 77 11.45 0.04 -19.13
CA HIS A 77 11.85 -0.98 -20.10
C HIS A 77 12.97 -1.85 -19.52
N ASN A 78 12.83 -3.17 -19.59
CA ASN A 78 13.90 -4.09 -19.23
C ASN A 78 14.98 -4.18 -20.32
N ASP A 79 16.05 -4.94 -20.06
CA ASP A 79 17.15 -5.19 -21.00
C ASP A 79 16.65 -5.73 -22.36
N ASN A 80 15.55 -6.49 -22.35
CA ASN A 80 14.92 -7.08 -23.54
C ASN A 80 13.97 -6.10 -24.26
N GLY A 81 13.89 -4.84 -23.82
CA GLY A 81 12.98 -3.82 -24.36
C GLY A 81 11.52 -3.96 -23.91
N MET A 82 11.18 -4.99 -23.12
CA MET A 82 9.82 -5.21 -22.64
C MET A 82 9.44 -4.22 -21.53
N TRP A 83 8.22 -3.70 -21.60
CA TRP A 83 7.67 -2.82 -20.57
C TRP A 83 7.35 -3.60 -19.30
N GLN A 84 7.92 -3.16 -18.18
CA GLN A 84 7.68 -3.70 -16.85
C GLN A 84 7.01 -2.63 -15.97
N PRO A 85 5.71 -2.80 -15.63
CA PRO A 85 5.00 -1.87 -14.77
C PRO A 85 5.62 -1.75 -13.37
N LEU A 86 5.47 -0.60 -12.71
CA LEU A 86 5.95 -0.33 -11.36
C LEU A 86 5.57 -1.43 -10.35
N ARG A 87 4.31 -1.88 -10.40
CA ARG A 87 3.79 -2.97 -9.54
C ARG A 87 4.49 -4.32 -9.76
N CYS A 88 5.08 -4.53 -10.93
CA CYS A 88 5.80 -5.74 -11.30
C CYS A 88 7.31 -5.63 -11.02
N LEU A 89 7.80 -4.48 -10.54
CA LEU A 89 9.19 -4.35 -10.11
C LEU A 89 9.43 -5.13 -8.82
N LYS A 90 10.67 -5.65 -8.66
CA LYS A 90 11.10 -6.28 -7.42
C LYS A 90 11.03 -5.27 -6.27
N ARG A 91 10.90 -5.77 -5.05
CA ARG A 91 10.79 -4.94 -3.83
C ARG A 91 11.89 -3.86 -3.77
N MET A 92 13.16 -4.24 -3.93
CA MET A 92 14.30 -3.31 -3.87
C MET A 92 14.31 -2.28 -5.01
N GLU A 93 13.87 -2.68 -6.21
CA GLU A 93 13.79 -1.80 -7.37
C GLU A 93 12.71 -0.74 -7.18
N ARG A 94 11.55 -1.17 -6.67
CA ARG A 94 10.44 -0.28 -6.31
C ARG A 94 10.84 0.70 -5.22
N GLN A 95 11.55 0.23 -4.20
CA GLN A 95 12.10 1.08 -3.14
C GLN A 95 13.00 2.17 -3.71
N THR A 96 13.93 1.78 -4.59
CA THR A 96 14.87 2.69 -5.24
C THR A 96 14.13 3.74 -6.06
N ALA A 97 13.11 3.32 -6.83
CA ALA A 97 12.28 4.23 -7.61
C ALA A 97 11.53 5.23 -6.72
N VAL A 98 10.90 4.77 -5.63
CA VAL A 98 10.17 5.65 -4.70
C VAL A 98 11.12 6.59 -3.97
N LEU A 99 12.29 6.13 -3.50
CA LEU A 99 13.28 7.03 -2.89
C LEU A 99 13.73 8.12 -3.88
N LEU A 100 13.88 7.78 -5.15
CA LEU A 100 14.24 8.75 -6.18
C LEU A 100 13.13 9.79 -6.42
N LEU A 101 11.85 9.39 -6.33
CA LEU A 101 10.70 10.30 -6.41
C LEU A 101 10.89 11.45 -5.40
N PHE A 102 11.11 11.11 -4.13
CA PHE A 102 11.32 12.10 -3.07
C PHE A 102 12.57 12.94 -3.28
N LYS A 103 13.69 12.33 -3.65
CA LYS A 103 14.95 13.07 -3.84
C LYS A 103 14.86 14.11 -4.95
N GLN A 104 14.19 13.80 -6.05
CA GLN A 104 14.19 14.65 -7.24
C GLN A 104 12.98 15.59 -7.31
N ASN A 105 11.86 15.25 -6.66
CA ASN A 105 10.60 15.92 -6.92
C ASN A 105 9.90 16.46 -5.67
N LEU A 106 10.60 16.57 -4.54
CA LEU A 106 9.99 17.03 -3.29
C LEU A 106 9.24 18.37 -3.44
N ARG A 107 9.84 19.33 -4.16
CA ARG A 107 9.21 20.64 -4.42
C ARG A 107 7.88 20.52 -5.18
N GLU A 108 7.81 19.60 -6.14
CA GLU A 108 6.59 19.39 -6.92
C GLU A 108 5.53 18.66 -6.08
N MET A 109 5.95 17.76 -5.19
CA MET A 109 5.04 17.11 -4.23
C MET A 109 4.47 18.12 -3.22
N GLU A 110 5.30 19.05 -2.72
CA GLU A 110 4.86 20.17 -1.89
C GLU A 110 3.86 21.05 -2.63
N ARG A 111 4.13 21.36 -3.91
CA ARG A 111 3.18 22.09 -4.75
C ARG A 111 1.85 21.37 -4.91
N ILE A 112 1.85 20.07 -5.16
CA ILE A 112 0.62 19.24 -5.26
C ILE A 112 -0.20 19.33 -3.98
N ARG A 113 0.47 19.27 -2.83
CA ARG A 113 -0.15 19.39 -1.52
C ARG A 113 -0.80 20.74 -1.33
N ASP A 114 -0.06 21.82 -1.60
CA ASP A 114 -0.53 23.19 -1.38
C ASP A 114 -1.71 23.54 -2.31
N GLU A 115 -1.67 23.04 -3.55
CA GLU A 115 -2.74 23.17 -4.54
C GLU A 115 -3.91 22.17 -4.32
N ARG A 116 -3.76 21.22 -3.38
CA ARG A 116 -4.76 20.20 -3.04
C ARG A 116 -5.22 19.36 -4.23
N ARG A 117 -4.32 19.12 -5.20
CA ARG A 117 -4.66 18.45 -6.45
C ARG A 117 -4.44 16.95 -6.39
N CYS A 118 -5.11 16.24 -7.29
CA CYS A 118 -4.84 14.85 -7.59
C CYS A 118 -3.89 14.78 -8.79
N ALA A 119 -2.74 14.14 -8.62
CA ALA A 119 -1.70 14.04 -9.65
C ALA A 119 -1.31 12.57 -9.88
N LEU A 120 -1.01 12.25 -11.14
CA LEU A 120 -0.40 10.99 -11.52
C LEU A 120 1.12 11.19 -11.56
N ALA A 121 1.87 10.49 -10.70
CA ALA A 121 3.33 10.41 -10.82
C ALA A 121 3.67 9.26 -11.75
N SER A 122 4.07 9.56 -12.98
CA SER A 122 4.42 8.57 -13.99
C SER A 122 5.91 8.24 -13.95
N LEU A 123 6.24 6.98 -13.67
CA LEU A 123 7.59 6.45 -13.78
C LEU A 123 7.89 6.08 -15.24
N SER A 124 9.03 6.53 -15.72
CA SER A 124 9.65 6.05 -16.96
C SER A 124 11.13 5.77 -16.73
N GLY A 125 11.70 4.86 -17.50
CA GLY A 125 13.12 4.55 -17.40
C GLY A 125 13.54 3.28 -18.11
N ARG A 126 14.81 2.91 -17.92
CA ARG A 126 15.38 1.68 -18.45
C ARG A 126 16.13 0.92 -17.35
N LYS A 127 16.07 -0.40 -17.42
CA LYS A 127 16.92 -1.31 -16.65
C LYS A 127 18.04 -1.78 -17.56
N SER A 128 19.28 -1.62 -17.12
CA SER A 128 20.48 -2.11 -17.81
C SER A 128 21.29 -3.00 -16.88
N ASN A 129 21.61 -4.23 -17.31
CA ASN A 129 22.45 -5.17 -16.55
C ASN A 129 21.97 -5.34 -15.09
N GLN A 130 20.66 -5.56 -14.94
CA GLN A 130 19.98 -5.68 -13.63
C GLN A 130 19.99 -4.42 -12.74
N THR A 131 20.59 -3.32 -13.19
CA THR A 131 20.64 -2.04 -12.49
C THR A 131 19.64 -1.07 -13.10
N LEU A 132 18.97 -0.26 -12.28
CA LEU A 132 18.07 0.78 -12.76
C LEU A 132 18.92 1.96 -13.28
N SER A 133 19.01 2.09 -14.61
CA SER A 133 19.83 3.09 -15.29
C SER A 133 18.90 4.09 -15.97
N VAL A 134 18.78 5.29 -15.41
CA VAL A 134 17.84 6.35 -15.85
C VAL A 134 16.40 6.05 -15.43
N LEU A 135 16.03 6.53 -14.24
CA LEU A 135 14.64 6.63 -13.79
C LEU A 135 14.26 8.10 -13.80
N LYS A 136 13.06 8.39 -14.30
CA LYS A 136 12.46 9.72 -14.29
C LYS A 136 11.03 9.60 -13.78
N TRP A 137 10.68 10.47 -12.84
CA TRP A 137 9.30 10.70 -12.45
C TRP A 137 8.79 11.98 -13.11
N GLU A 138 7.54 11.96 -13.50
CA GLU A 138 6.86 13.13 -14.05
C GLU A 138 5.46 13.21 -13.45
N PHE A 139 5.09 14.38 -12.94
CA PHE A 139 3.75 14.63 -12.41
C PHE A 139 2.87 15.18 -13.51
N ILE A 140 1.81 14.45 -13.83
CA ILE A 140 0.83 14.84 -14.83
C ILE A 140 -0.55 14.87 -14.19
N GLU A 141 -1.40 15.79 -14.66
CA GLU A 141 -2.82 15.74 -14.33
C GLU A 141 -3.45 14.57 -15.10
N PRO A 142 -4.24 13.69 -14.44
CA PRO A 142 -4.88 12.59 -15.11
C PRO A 142 -5.87 13.09 -16.16
N THR A 143 -5.67 12.73 -17.41
CA THR A 143 -6.57 13.10 -18.50
C THR A 143 -7.91 12.38 -18.37
N ASP A 144 -8.96 12.94 -18.97
CA ASP A 144 -10.29 12.30 -18.95
C ASP A 144 -10.28 10.90 -19.59
N ASP A 145 -9.44 10.67 -20.59
CA ASP A 145 -9.29 9.36 -21.20
C ASP A 145 -8.57 8.37 -20.29
N GLN A 146 -7.56 8.82 -19.53
CA GLN A 146 -6.93 8.00 -18.49
C GLN A 146 -7.93 7.67 -17.39
N LYS A 147 -8.71 8.64 -16.93
CA LYS A 147 -9.80 8.44 -15.95
C LYS A 147 -10.81 7.41 -16.46
N LYS A 148 -11.31 7.55 -17.69
CA LYS A 148 -12.21 6.56 -18.31
C LYS A 148 -11.57 5.18 -18.39
N TYR A 149 -10.30 5.10 -18.76
CA TYR A 149 -9.57 3.83 -18.81
C TYR A 149 -9.49 3.15 -17.44
N PHE A 150 -9.15 3.90 -16.38
CA PHE A 150 -9.08 3.36 -15.02
C PHE A 150 -10.46 2.95 -14.51
N LEU A 151 -11.49 3.75 -14.76
CA LEU A 151 -12.86 3.44 -14.37
C LEU A 151 -13.34 2.15 -15.04
N LYS A 152 -13.16 2.00 -16.35
CA LYS A 152 -13.50 0.79 -17.10
C LYS A 152 -12.76 -0.43 -16.53
N ARG A 153 -11.47 -0.28 -16.24
CA ARG A 153 -10.65 -1.35 -15.65
C ARG A 153 -11.14 -1.76 -14.26
N ARG A 154 -11.62 -0.81 -13.46
CA ARG A 154 -12.21 -1.06 -12.14
C ARG A 154 -13.53 -1.84 -12.26
N GLU A 155 -14.39 -1.44 -13.19
CA GLU A 155 -15.66 -2.12 -13.49
C GLU A 155 -15.42 -3.56 -13.97
N GLU A 156 -14.48 -3.76 -14.91
CA GLU A 156 -14.09 -5.09 -15.39
C GLU A 156 -13.62 -6.00 -14.25
N LYS A 157 -12.76 -5.50 -13.36
CA LYS A 157 -12.26 -6.25 -12.19
C LYS A 157 -13.39 -6.60 -11.21
N THR A 158 -14.38 -5.71 -11.06
CA THR A 158 -15.55 -5.95 -10.20
C THR A 158 -16.45 -7.04 -10.79
N LEU A 159 -16.70 -6.99 -12.10
CA LEU A 159 -17.48 -8.02 -12.80
C LEU A 159 -16.78 -9.39 -12.75
N GLU A 160 -15.47 -9.44 -12.99
CA GLU A 160 -14.67 -10.67 -12.89
C GLU A 160 -14.73 -11.26 -11.47
N ALA A 161 -14.67 -10.42 -10.44
CA ALA A 161 -14.79 -10.86 -9.05
C ALA A 161 -16.17 -11.46 -8.74
N LEU A 162 -17.25 -10.85 -9.23
CA LEU A 162 -18.62 -11.35 -9.07
C LEU A 162 -18.84 -12.67 -9.81
N GLU A 163 -18.33 -12.80 -11.03
CA GLU A 163 -18.40 -14.03 -11.82
C GLU A 163 -17.65 -15.18 -11.13
N ASN A 164 -16.44 -14.92 -10.62
CA ASN A 164 -15.67 -15.89 -9.85
C ASN A 164 -16.39 -16.30 -8.57
N ALA A 165 -17.00 -15.36 -7.85
CA ALA A 165 -17.80 -15.66 -6.66
C ALA A 165 -19.01 -16.55 -6.99
N ARG A 166 -19.70 -16.28 -8.10
CA ARG A 166 -20.84 -17.09 -8.57
C ARG A 166 -20.42 -18.50 -8.97
N ASN A 167 -19.31 -18.65 -9.69
CA ASN A 167 -18.78 -19.95 -10.09
C ASN A 167 -18.36 -20.78 -8.87
N ASN A 168 -17.76 -20.14 -7.86
CA ASN A 168 -17.40 -20.80 -6.60
C ASN A 168 -18.64 -21.18 -5.77
N ALA A 169 -19.67 -20.34 -5.74
CA ALA A 169 -20.92 -20.64 -5.04
C ALA A 169 -21.73 -21.78 -5.71
N SER A 170 -21.61 -21.93 -7.03
CA SER A 170 -22.29 -23.01 -7.77
C SER A 170 -21.56 -24.35 -7.69
N ALA A 171 -20.30 -24.38 -7.22
CA ALA A 171 -19.45 -25.56 -7.19
C ALA A 171 -19.58 -26.44 -5.93
N SER A 172 -20.42 -26.11 -4.95
CA SER A 172 -20.76 -27.02 -3.83
C SER A 172 -21.96 -26.52 -3.00
N PRO A 173 -22.99 -27.36 -2.83
CA PRO A 173 -23.23 -27.89 -1.50
C PRO A 173 -23.01 -29.40 -1.53
N THR A 174 -21.84 -29.85 -1.04
CA THR A 174 -21.68 -31.22 -0.56
C THR A 174 -22.81 -31.46 0.43
N PRO A 175 -23.69 -32.44 0.21
CA PRO A 175 -24.73 -32.75 1.18
C PRO A 175 -24.03 -33.11 2.48
N ILE A 176 -24.24 -32.28 3.51
CA ILE A 176 -23.86 -32.60 4.87
C ILE A 176 -24.62 -33.88 5.19
N THR A 177 -23.91 -35.00 5.15
CA THR A 177 -24.44 -36.26 5.67
C THR A 177 -24.49 -36.06 7.16
N VAL A 178 -25.66 -35.67 7.66
CA VAL A 178 -25.95 -35.59 9.09
C VAL A 178 -25.93 -37.04 9.58
N SER A 179 -24.75 -37.49 10.02
CA SER A 179 -24.64 -38.69 10.84
C SER A 179 -25.27 -38.35 12.19
N THR A 180 -26.54 -38.72 12.33
CA THR A 180 -27.26 -38.74 13.61
C THR A 180 -26.62 -39.81 14.50
N GLU A 181 -25.48 -39.51 15.10
CA GLU A 181 -25.04 -40.27 16.27
C GLU A 181 -25.95 -39.89 17.44
N LEU A 182 -26.73 -40.87 17.88
CA LEU A 182 -27.51 -40.81 19.12
C LEU A 182 -26.57 -40.49 20.29
N ILE A 183 -26.68 -39.28 20.83
CA ILE A 183 -26.09 -38.93 22.12
C ILE A 183 -26.94 -39.62 23.21
N PRO A 184 -26.35 -40.50 24.05
CA PRO A 184 -27.08 -41.07 25.19
C PRO A 184 -27.37 -40.00 26.26
N PRO A 185 -28.50 -40.11 26.98
CA PRO A 185 -28.95 -39.11 27.94
C PRO A 185 -27.98 -38.99 29.12
N GLN A 186 -27.35 -37.83 29.27
CA GLN A 186 -26.61 -37.48 30.49
C GLN A 186 -27.60 -37.06 31.59
N LYS A 187 -27.41 -37.66 32.77
CA LYS A 187 -28.15 -37.37 34.00
C LYS A 187 -27.97 -35.90 34.39
N THR A 188 -29.10 -35.24 34.61
CA THR A 188 -29.23 -33.99 35.36
C THR A 188 -28.62 -34.15 36.75
N GLN A 189 -27.66 -33.29 37.08
CA GLN A 189 -27.16 -33.11 38.44
C GLN A 189 -27.59 -31.72 38.90
N ASP A 190 -28.47 -31.68 39.88
CA ASP A 190 -28.95 -30.47 40.54
C ASP A 190 -27.80 -29.77 41.27
N PHE A 191 -27.58 -28.50 40.95
CA PHE A 191 -26.82 -27.59 41.81
C PHE A 191 -27.67 -26.35 42.06
N SER A 192 -28.23 -26.31 43.27
CA SER A 192 -28.81 -25.13 43.89
C SER A 192 -27.69 -24.30 44.52
N GLY A 193 -27.66 -23.01 44.22
CA GLY A 193 -26.69 -22.07 44.78
C GLY A 193 -27.01 -20.63 44.39
N SER A 194 -27.70 -19.94 45.30
CA SER A 194 -28.17 -18.55 45.21
C SER A 194 -27.06 -17.50 45.41
N PRO A 195 -27.34 -16.19 45.24
CA PRO A 195 -26.45 -15.19 44.67
C PRO A 195 -25.69 -14.34 45.69
N LEU A 196 -24.58 -13.72 45.27
CA LEU A 196 -23.99 -12.56 45.94
C LEU A 196 -23.51 -11.51 44.92
N ILE A 197 -24.05 -10.31 45.07
CA ILE A 197 -23.61 -9.01 44.51
C ILE A 197 -22.47 -8.48 45.41
N PRO A 198 -21.38 -7.89 44.89
CA PRO A 198 -21.22 -6.41 44.81
C PRO A 198 -20.56 -5.96 43.48
N GLU A 199 -21.07 -4.93 42.80
CA GLU A 199 -20.87 -3.48 43.02
C GLU A 199 -19.48 -2.96 42.60
N ASN A 200 -19.50 -2.27 41.45
CA ASN A 200 -18.65 -1.18 40.97
C ASN A 200 -17.11 -1.23 41.13
N THR A 201 -16.41 -1.24 40.00
CA THR A 201 -15.34 -0.27 39.72
C THR A 201 -15.06 -0.14 38.22
N SER A 202 -14.59 1.06 37.88
CA SER A 202 -14.47 1.72 36.59
C SER A 202 -13.41 1.19 35.62
N GLU A 203 -13.72 1.40 34.34
CA GLU A 203 -12.83 1.82 33.25
C GLU A 203 -11.79 0.87 32.61
N SER A 204 -11.71 1.04 31.28
CA SER A 204 -10.70 0.55 30.33
C SER A 204 -10.89 -0.86 29.75
N SER A 205 -11.93 -0.97 28.91
CA SER A 205 -12.16 -2.09 28.00
C SER A 205 -11.02 -2.21 26.97
N LYS A 206 -10.04 -3.08 27.25
CA LYS A 206 -9.20 -3.70 26.22
C LYS A 206 -10.06 -4.69 25.43
N SER A 207 -10.60 -4.25 24.30
CA SER A 207 -11.26 -5.14 23.35
C SER A 207 -10.22 -5.98 22.60
N ALA A 208 -10.12 -7.25 22.98
CA ALA A 208 -9.42 -8.27 22.24
C ALA A 208 -10.28 -8.73 21.05
N CYS A 209 -10.15 -8.07 19.90
CA CYS A 209 -10.69 -8.58 18.64
C CYS A 209 -9.69 -9.55 18.00
N ARG A 210 -9.82 -10.82 18.38
CA ARG A 210 -9.23 -11.96 17.67
C ARG A 210 -10.11 -12.24 16.46
N ALA A 211 -9.84 -11.58 15.32
CA ALA A 211 -10.45 -11.91 14.04
C ALA A 211 -9.44 -12.72 13.21
N GLY A 212 -9.63 -14.03 13.16
CA GLY A 212 -8.98 -14.88 12.18
C GLY A 212 -9.61 -14.64 10.82
N TYR A 213 -8.85 -14.04 9.89
CA TYR A 213 -9.19 -14.05 8.47
C TYR A 213 -8.45 -15.20 7.80
N GLN A 214 -9.21 -16.26 7.49
CA GLN A 214 -8.86 -17.25 6.48
C GLN A 214 -9.23 -16.69 5.10
N GLY A 215 -8.28 -16.74 4.16
CA GLY A 215 -8.60 -17.00 2.76
C GLY A 215 -8.75 -15.80 1.83
N TYR A 216 -7.65 -15.11 1.52
CA TYR A 216 -7.46 -14.61 0.15
C TYR A 216 -6.79 -15.73 -0.67
N PRO A 217 -7.25 -16.05 -1.90
CA PRO A 217 -6.52 -16.93 -2.78
C PRO A 217 -5.20 -16.25 -3.16
N ASN A 218 -4.14 -16.64 -2.46
CA ASN A 218 -2.76 -16.43 -2.88
C ASN A 218 -2.64 -16.86 -4.35
N ARG A 219 -2.48 -15.91 -5.28
CA ARG A 219 -1.75 -16.21 -6.51
C ARG A 219 -0.34 -16.58 -6.05
N ARG A 220 -0.08 -17.88 -5.92
CA ARG A 220 1.27 -18.45 -5.85
C ARG A 220 2.02 -17.97 -7.09
N ILE A 221 2.72 -16.85 -6.95
CA ILE A 221 3.92 -16.61 -7.74
C ILE A 221 4.94 -17.56 -7.13
N HIS A 222 5.26 -18.64 -7.85
CA HIS A 222 6.43 -19.47 -7.54
C HIS A 222 7.68 -18.60 -7.70
N ASN A 223 8.02 -17.87 -6.65
CA ASN A 223 9.39 -17.40 -6.44
C ASN A 223 10.17 -18.62 -5.98
N GLY A 224 10.86 -19.27 -6.92
CA GLY A 224 11.89 -20.24 -6.57
C GLY A 224 12.99 -19.49 -5.84
N ASP A 225 13.04 -19.66 -4.52
CA ASP A 225 14.19 -19.30 -3.70
C ASP A 225 15.38 -20.12 -4.19
N SER A 226 16.21 -19.50 -5.02
CA SER A 226 17.59 -19.91 -5.18
C SER A 226 18.39 -19.04 -4.22
N ASP A 227 18.85 -19.66 -3.14
CA ASP A 227 19.83 -19.14 -2.18
C ASP A 227 21.04 -18.59 -2.92
N THR A 228 20.94 -17.32 -3.32
CA THR A 228 22.07 -16.55 -3.79
C THR A 228 22.49 -15.74 -2.58
N ARG A 229 23.60 -16.13 -1.95
CA ARG A 229 24.30 -15.32 -0.94
C ARG A 229 24.44 -13.90 -1.49
N ALA A 230 23.52 -13.03 -1.08
CA ALA A 230 23.56 -11.63 -1.42
C ALA A 230 24.75 -11.05 -0.66
N ASN A 231 25.75 -10.59 -1.43
CA ASN A 231 26.73 -9.66 -0.91
C ASN A 231 25.95 -8.52 -0.24
N SER A 232 26.13 -8.39 1.07
CA SER A 232 25.62 -7.26 1.84
C SER A 232 26.22 -6.01 1.24
N ILE A 233 25.45 -5.33 0.39
CA ILE A 233 25.78 -3.99 -0.07
C ILE A 233 25.50 -3.08 1.13
N ASP A 234 26.58 -2.58 1.73
CA ASP A 234 26.51 -1.63 2.84
C ASP A 234 25.87 -0.32 2.35
N PHE A 235 24.61 -0.11 2.74
CA PHE A 235 23.83 1.05 2.34
C PHE A 235 24.40 2.38 2.86
N ASN A 236 25.28 2.35 3.88
CA ASN A 236 26.01 3.56 4.28
C ASN A 236 27.00 4.01 3.20
N GLN A 237 27.56 3.10 2.39
CA GLN A 237 28.47 3.47 1.31
C GLN A 237 27.77 4.08 0.08
N ILE A 238 26.55 3.61 -0.26
CA ILE A 238 25.76 4.26 -1.32
C ILE A 238 25.35 5.67 -0.89
N PHE A 239 25.08 5.88 0.40
CA PHE A 239 24.76 7.20 0.92
C PHE A 239 25.97 8.14 0.93
N ILE A 240 27.15 7.68 1.35
CA ILE A 240 28.38 8.49 1.38
C ILE A 240 28.90 8.79 -0.04
N SER A 241 28.77 7.85 -0.98
CA SER A 241 29.23 8.07 -2.36
C SER A 241 28.33 9.02 -3.17
N LEU A 242 27.07 9.22 -2.74
CA LEU A 242 26.12 10.14 -3.40
C LEU A 242 25.91 11.46 -2.64
N SER A 243 26.38 11.57 -1.39
CA SER A 243 26.43 12.85 -0.65
C SER A 243 27.65 13.71 -1.03
N ASN A 244 28.65 13.13 -1.69
CA ASN A 244 29.88 13.81 -2.09
C ASN A 244 29.92 14.23 -3.57
N SER A 245 28.82 14.08 -4.32
CA SER A 245 28.72 14.70 -5.64
C SER A 245 28.31 16.16 -5.48
N ASP A 246 29.30 17.02 -5.24
CA ASP A 246 29.17 18.46 -5.40
C ASP A 246 28.73 18.75 -6.84
N PHE A 247 27.44 19.02 -7.03
CA PHE A 247 26.92 19.61 -8.26
C PHE A 247 27.12 21.12 -8.18
N PRO A 248 28.02 21.73 -8.98
CA PRO A 248 28.13 23.18 -9.02
C PRO A 248 26.95 23.73 -9.83
N PHE A 249 25.90 24.17 -9.15
CA PHE A 249 24.94 25.10 -9.75
C PHE A 249 25.60 26.48 -9.80
N THR A 250 26.20 26.80 -10.93
CA THR A 250 26.57 28.19 -11.26
C THR A 250 25.32 28.85 -11.81
N VAL A 251 24.67 29.69 -11.00
CA VAL A 251 23.60 30.58 -11.46
C VAL A 251 24.26 31.89 -11.84
N SER A 252 24.37 32.15 -13.14
CA SER A 252 24.73 33.48 -13.64
C SER A 252 23.49 34.36 -13.61
N PHE A 253 23.59 35.49 -12.91
CA PHE A 253 22.60 36.58 -12.92
C PHE A 253 22.59 37.30 -14.26
#